data_AF-A0A6V7Q780-F1
#
_entry.id   AF-A0A6V7Q780-F1
#
_cell.length_a   1.000
_cell.length_b   1.000
_cell.length_c   1.000
_cell.angle_alpha   90.00
_cell.angle_beta   90.00
_cell.angle_gamma   90.00
#
_symmetry.space_group_name_H-M   'P 1'
#
loop_
_entity.id
_entity.type
_entity.pdbx_description
1 polymer ?
#
loop_
_entity_poly.entity_id
_entity_poly.type
_entity_poly.pdbx_seq_one_letter_code
_entity_poly.pdbx_strand_id
1 'polypeptide(L)'
;MTPLGRCVLSLMTYLESNIEEKSKLYEDGGLQYIFLMNNKHYIVQKVKDSELKMLLGDNWIRKRRGLIRQYATSYLRASWTKVLSYLKDEGMGGSGGSSGASKTILKERFRNFNLAFEEIYRVQAGWKVLDPQLREELKISVSEKVIPAYRSFVGRFRGHLEGGRHAAKYIKYTPEDLENHVAELFEGLQGLANNPRRKLSS
;
A
#
# COMPACT_ATOMS: atom_id res chain seq x y z
N MET A 1 16.91 4.42 35.48
CA MET A 1 17.56 4.56 34.15
C MET A 1 18.90 5.25 34.33
N THR A 2 19.99 4.63 33.89
CA THR A 2 21.38 5.11 34.07
C THR A 2 21.68 6.36 33.23
N PRO A 3 22.77 7.12 33.52
CA PRO A 3 23.19 8.24 32.67
C PRO A 3 23.40 7.84 31.20
N LEU A 4 24.02 6.67 30.97
CA LEU A 4 24.17 6.09 29.64
C LEU A 4 22.81 5.82 28.98
N GLY A 5 21.86 5.21 29.72
CA GLY A 5 20.51 4.97 29.21
C GLY A 5 19.76 6.25 28.83
N ARG A 6 19.97 7.36 29.56
CA ARG A 6 19.42 8.68 29.19
C ARG A 6 20.04 9.21 27.90
N CYS A 7 21.36 9.09 27.76
CA CYS A 7 22.06 9.50 26.54
C CYS A 7 21.56 8.71 25.33
N VAL A 8 21.50 7.37 25.43
CA VAL A 8 21.00 6.49 24.35
C VAL A 8 19.55 6.82 23.98
N LEU A 9 18.67 7.02 24.96
CA LEU A 9 17.27 7.38 24.68
C LEU A 9 17.18 8.74 23.95
N SER A 10 18.01 9.70 24.34
CA SER A 10 18.09 11.01 23.69
C SER A 10 18.55 10.88 22.23
N LEU A 11 19.63 10.14 21.98
CA LEU A 11 20.14 9.87 20.64
C LEU A 11 19.11 9.17 19.76
N MET A 12 18.41 8.16 20.29
CA MET A 12 17.31 7.50 19.59
C MET A 12 16.20 8.47 19.24
N THR A 13 15.83 9.37 20.15
CA THR A 13 14.79 10.38 19.91
C THR A 13 15.21 11.33 18.78
N TYR A 14 16.46 11.82 18.79
CA TYR A 14 16.96 12.69 17.72
C TYR A 14 17.01 11.98 16.36
N LEU A 15 17.46 10.72 16.33
CA LEU A 15 17.46 9.92 15.11
C LEU A 15 16.03 9.73 14.57
N GLU A 16 15.09 9.39 15.46
CA GLU A 16 13.69 9.22 15.09
C GLU A 16 13.07 10.52 14.53
N SER A 17 13.31 11.67 15.17
CA SER A 17 12.86 12.97 14.66
C SER A 17 13.49 13.32 13.31
N ASN A 18 14.77 13.05 13.13
CA ASN A 18 15.44 13.31 11.85
C ASN A 18 14.84 12.46 10.72
N ILE A 19 14.52 11.19 10.98
CA ILE A 19 13.84 10.30 10.02
C ILE A 19 12.46 10.86 9.68
N GLU A 20 11.70 11.36 10.65
CA GLU A 20 10.39 12.00 10.42
C GLU A 20 10.48 13.30 9.62
N GLU A 21 11.56 14.06 9.76
CA GLU A 21 11.80 15.24 8.92
C GLU A 21 12.17 14.82 7.49
N LYS A 22 13.05 13.82 7.35
CA LYS A 22 13.46 13.31 6.03
C LYS A 22 12.30 12.65 5.27
N SER A 23 11.35 12.02 5.96
CA SER A 23 10.19 11.45 5.28
C SER A 23 9.38 12.50 4.55
N LYS A 24 9.33 13.75 5.03
CA LYS A 24 8.58 14.85 4.40
C LYS A 24 9.16 15.31 3.05
N LEU A 25 10.35 14.82 2.68
CA LEU A 25 10.97 15.11 1.39
C LEU A 25 10.37 14.29 0.23
N TYR A 26 9.64 13.21 0.53
CA TYR A 26 8.91 12.47 -0.51
C TYR A 26 7.59 13.17 -0.82
N GLU A 27 7.32 13.42 -2.10
CA GLU A 27 6.06 14.02 -2.55
C GLU A 27 4.87 13.08 -2.33
N ASP A 28 5.06 11.77 -2.59
CA ASP A 28 4.02 10.76 -2.41
C ASP A 28 3.84 10.40 -0.93
N GLY A 29 2.68 10.71 -0.37
CA GLY A 29 2.35 10.45 1.04
C GLY A 29 2.39 8.96 1.43
N GLY A 30 2.10 8.04 0.51
CA GLY A 30 2.26 6.61 0.73
C GLY A 30 3.73 6.23 0.89
N LEU A 31 4.59 6.76 0.02
CA LEU A 31 6.04 6.53 0.08
C LEU A 31 6.67 7.09 1.36
N GLN A 32 6.18 8.23 1.87
CA GLN A 32 6.58 8.76 3.17
C GLN A 32 6.42 7.71 4.29
N TYR A 33 5.27 7.04 4.33
CA TYR A 33 4.99 6.01 5.33
C TYR A 33 5.77 4.72 5.12
N ILE A 34 6.03 4.32 3.86
CA ILE A 34 6.94 3.19 3.56
C ILE A 34 8.34 3.48 4.10
N PHE A 35 8.87 4.69 3.85
CA PHE A 35 10.16 5.12 4.37
C PHE A 35 10.21 5.08 5.91
N LEU A 36 9.16 5.62 6.56
CA LEU A 36 9.05 5.61 8.03
C LEU A 36 9.02 4.17 8.58
N MET A 37 8.24 3.28 7.97
CA MET A 37 8.15 1.88 8.40
C MET A 37 9.47 1.14 8.23
N ASN A 38 10.14 1.26 7.08
CA ASN A 38 11.44 0.64 6.83
C ASN A 38 12.47 1.04 7.90
N ASN A 39 12.63 2.35 8.14
CA ASN A 39 13.61 2.86 9.09
C ASN A 39 13.24 2.49 10.53
N LYS A 40 11.98 2.68 10.92
CA LYS A 40 11.53 2.38 12.29
C LYS A 40 11.63 0.90 12.60
N HIS A 41 11.23 0.04 11.66
CA HIS A 41 11.35 -1.41 11.82
C HIS A 41 12.81 -1.83 11.94
N TYR A 42 13.69 -1.30 11.10
CA TYR A 42 15.13 -1.55 11.18
C TYR A 42 15.71 -1.18 12.56
N ILE A 43 15.41 0.02 13.07
CA ILE A 43 15.86 0.45 14.41
C ILE A 43 15.34 -0.52 15.49
N VAL A 44 14.06 -0.90 15.42
CA VAL A 44 13.46 -1.85 16.37
C VAL A 44 14.18 -3.20 16.37
N GLN A 45 14.50 -3.76 15.19
CA GLN A 45 15.24 -5.01 15.11
C GLN A 45 16.66 -4.86 15.66
N LYS A 46 17.39 -3.79 15.28
CA LYS A 46 18.74 -3.54 15.82
C LYS A 46 18.78 -3.34 17.33
N VAL A 47 17.76 -2.71 17.91
CA VAL A 47 17.64 -2.62 19.37
C VAL A 47 17.36 -3.99 19.99
N LYS A 48 16.47 -4.80 19.41
CA LYS A 48 16.15 -6.15 19.91
C LYS A 48 17.36 -7.08 19.89
N ASP A 49 18.21 -6.95 18.87
CA ASP A 49 19.36 -7.83 18.62
C ASP A 49 20.64 -7.37 19.34
N SER A 50 20.55 -6.36 20.21
CA SER A 50 21.70 -5.81 20.95
C SER A 50 21.38 -5.57 22.43
N GLU A 51 22.43 -5.26 23.21
CA GLU A 51 22.30 -4.89 24.64
C GLU A 51 21.44 -3.64 24.87
N LEU A 52 21.17 -2.87 23.80
CA LEU A 52 20.24 -1.74 23.83
C LEU A 52 18.83 -2.14 24.26
N LYS A 53 18.42 -3.40 24.02
CA LYS A 53 17.15 -3.93 24.54
C LYS A 53 17.05 -3.79 26.06
N MET A 54 18.14 -4.12 26.78
CA MET A 54 18.17 -4.06 28.24
C MET A 54 18.16 -2.61 28.75
N LEU A 55 18.77 -1.69 28.00
CA LEU A 55 18.82 -0.27 28.36
C LEU A 55 17.49 0.46 28.09
N LEU A 56 16.86 0.18 26.95
CA LEU A 56 15.64 0.86 26.51
C LEU A 56 14.36 0.18 27.02
N GLY A 57 14.41 -1.13 27.24
CA GLY A 57 13.32 -1.95 27.77
C GLY A 57 12.21 -2.28 26.76
N ASP A 58 11.43 -3.32 27.07
CA ASP A 58 10.38 -3.83 26.17
C ASP A 58 9.25 -2.82 25.91
N ASN A 59 9.01 -1.90 26.83
CA ASN A 59 8.04 -0.83 26.66
C ASN A 59 8.40 0.12 25.52
N TRP A 60 9.68 0.42 25.35
CA TRP A 60 10.16 1.25 24.24
C TRP A 60 9.87 0.56 22.91
N ILE A 61 10.18 -0.73 22.82
CA ILE A 61 9.98 -1.56 21.63
C ILE A 61 8.49 -1.69 21.30
N ARG A 62 7.64 -1.96 22.31
CA ARG A 62 6.19 -2.08 22.15
C ARG A 62 5.58 -0.80 21.58
N LYS A 63 5.97 0.37 22.09
CA LYS A 63 5.50 1.67 21.57
C LYS A 63 5.86 1.86 20.10
N ARG A 64 7.10 1.54 19.69
CA ARG A 64 7.54 1.68 18.30
C ARG A 64 6.85 0.70 17.36
N ARG A 65 6.60 -0.54 17.80
CA ARG A 65 5.75 -1.48 17.03
C ARG A 65 4.33 -0.94 16.82
N GLY A 66 3.77 -0.28 17.83
CA GLY A 66 2.49 0.44 17.71
C GLY A 66 2.54 1.54 16.63
N LEU A 67 3.61 2.34 16.60
CA LEU A 67 3.81 3.37 15.58
C LEU A 67 3.96 2.77 14.17
N ILE A 68 4.69 1.67 14.00
CA ILE A 68 4.82 0.98 12.71
C ILE A 68 3.43 0.57 12.17
N ARG A 69 2.57 0.02 13.04
CA ARG A 69 1.19 -0.31 12.67
C ARG A 69 0.37 0.92 12.29
N GLN A 70 0.55 2.05 12.99
CA GLN A 70 -0.11 3.32 12.65
C GLN A 70 0.37 3.85 11.29
N TYR A 71 1.67 3.72 10.97
CA TYR A 71 2.19 4.07 9.66
C TYR A 71 1.62 3.16 8.57
N ALA A 72 1.47 1.85 8.81
CA ALA A 72 0.83 0.93 7.86
C ALA A 72 -0.61 1.35 7.54
N THR A 73 -1.41 1.67 8.57
CA THR A 73 -2.76 2.21 8.39
C THR A 73 -2.76 3.54 7.63
N SER A 74 -1.80 4.42 7.92
CA SER A 74 -1.69 5.72 7.26
C SER A 74 -1.28 5.60 5.79
N TYR A 75 -0.38 4.66 5.48
CA TYR A 75 -0.03 4.25 4.12
C TYR A 75 -1.28 3.77 3.36
N LEU A 76 -2.05 2.84 3.94
CA LEU A 76 -3.27 2.34 3.30
C LEU A 76 -4.25 3.47 3.00
N ARG A 77 -4.42 4.40 3.94
CA ARG A 77 -5.28 5.57 3.74
C ARG A 77 -4.74 6.49 2.64
N ALA A 78 -3.44 6.78 2.63
CA ALA A 78 -2.83 7.69 1.67
C ALA A 78 -2.87 7.12 0.24
N SER A 79 -2.60 5.82 0.07
CA SER A 79 -2.50 5.19 -1.24
C SER A 79 -3.83 4.62 -1.73
N TRP A 80 -4.55 3.84 -0.91
CA TRP A 80 -5.63 2.98 -1.40
C TRP A 80 -7.03 3.56 -1.28
N THR A 81 -7.23 4.66 -0.54
CA THR A 81 -8.56 5.27 -0.35
C THR A 81 -9.23 5.63 -1.68
N LYS A 82 -8.47 6.18 -2.64
CA LYS A 82 -9.00 6.56 -3.95
C LYS A 82 -9.37 5.34 -4.80
N VAL A 83 -8.56 4.27 -4.77
CA VAL A 83 -8.88 3.03 -5.49
C VAL A 83 -10.15 2.40 -4.92
N LEU A 84 -10.25 2.32 -3.60
CA LEU A 84 -11.39 1.73 -2.90
C LEU A 84 -12.67 2.55 -3.06
N SER A 85 -12.59 3.87 -3.27
CA SER A 85 -13.78 4.70 -3.44
C SER A 85 -14.57 4.36 -4.70
N TYR A 86 -13.90 3.91 -5.77
CA TYR A 86 -14.56 3.45 -6.99
C TYR A 86 -15.35 2.14 -6.82
N LEU A 87 -15.09 1.39 -5.73
CA LEU A 87 -15.76 0.14 -5.39
C LEU A 87 -16.90 0.31 -4.37
N LYS A 88 -17.16 1.54 -3.91
CA LYS A 88 -18.29 1.84 -3.02
C LYS A 88 -19.60 1.88 -3.80
N ASP A 89 -20.72 1.79 -3.09
CA ASP A 89 -22.08 1.85 -3.66
C ASP A 89 -22.66 3.27 -3.72
N GLU A 90 -22.01 4.23 -3.06
CA GLU A 90 -22.52 5.60 -2.92
C GLU A 90 -22.72 6.23 -4.29
N GLY A 91 -23.96 6.64 -4.61
CA GLY A 91 -24.32 7.22 -5.92
C GLY A 91 -24.85 6.22 -6.97
N MET A 92 -25.05 4.94 -6.63
CA MET A 92 -25.60 3.95 -7.56
C MET A 92 -27.13 3.98 -7.71
N GLY A 93 -27.82 4.87 -6.98
CA GLY A 93 -29.28 5.07 -7.05
C GLY A 93 -30.04 3.83 -6.58
N GLY A 94 -30.61 3.87 -5.38
CA GLY A 94 -31.46 2.80 -4.87
C GLY A 94 -32.58 2.48 -5.86
N SER A 95 -32.63 1.23 -6.31
CA SER A 95 -33.75 0.46 -6.91
C SER A 95 -34.80 1.15 -7.81
N GLY A 96 -34.56 2.35 -8.37
CA GLY A 96 -35.59 3.10 -9.10
C GLY A 96 -35.10 4.04 -10.21
N GLY A 97 -33.80 4.12 -10.49
CA GLY A 97 -33.26 4.93 -11.59
C GLY A 97 -33.28 4.20 -12.93
N SER A 98 -33.50 4.92 -14.04
CA SER A 98 -33.55 4.33 -15.38
C SER A 98 -32.32 3.45 -15.67
N SER A 99 -32.57 2.22 -16.13
CA SER A 99 -31.55 1.16 -16.23
C SER A 99 -30.35 1.51 -17.14
N GLY A 100 -30.49 2.49 -18.02
CA GLY A 100 -29.43 2.99 -18.89
C GLY A 100 -28.41 3.89 -18.19
N ALA A 101 -28.86 4.82 -17.35
CA ALA A 101 -27.96 5.75 -16.65
C ALA A 101 -27.10 5.03 -15.59
N SER A 102 -27.69 4.07 -14.88
CA SER A 102 -26.99 3.24 -13.90
C SER A 102 -25.88 2.38 -14.53
N LYS A 103 -26.10 1.86 -15.75
CA LYS A 103 -25.07 1.09 -16.50
C LYS A 103 -23.87 1.94 -16.94
N THR A 104 -24.08 3.20 -17.30
CA THR A 104 -22.97 4.10 -17.69
C THR A 104 -22.09 4.43 -16.49
N ILE A 105 -22.70 4.77 -15.34
CA ILE A 105 -21.97 5.03 -14.09
C ILE A 105 -21.18 3.78 -13.66
N LEU A 106 -21.76 2.58 -13.81
CA LEU A 106 -21.08 1.35 -13.47
C LEU A 106 -19.81 1.12 -14.30
N LYS A 107 -19.92 1.32 -15.62
CA LYS A 107 -18.79 1.20 -16.55
C LYS A 107 -17.69 2.20 -16.22
N GLU A 108 -18.06 3.43 -15.86
CA GLU A 108 -17.12 4.45 -15.45
C GLU A 108 -16.38 4.06 -14.15
N ARG A 109 -17.07 3.49 -13.16
CA ARG A 109 -16.44 2.99 -11.93
C ARG A 109 -15.43 1.89 -12.20
N PHE A 110 -15.77 0.89 -13.00
CA PHE A 110 -14.81 -0.17 -13.39
C PHE A 110 -13.59 0.42 -14.11
N ARG A 111 -13.81 1.35 -15.04
CA ARG A 111 -12.71 2.02 -15.75
C ARG A 111 -11.81 2.80 -14.79
N ASN A 112 -12.40 3.61 -13.91
CA ASN A 112 -11.65 4.43 -12.96
C ASN A 112 -10.91 3.58 -11.92
N PHE A 113 -11.51 2.48 -11.47
CA PHE A 113 -10.84 1.49 -10.65
C PHE A 113 -9.62 0.91 -11.36
N ASN A 114 -9.77 0.42 -12.60
CA ASN A 114 -8.67 -0.17 -13.36
C ASN A 114 -7.51 0.82 -13.51
N LEU A 115 -7.80 2.07 -13.90
CA LEU A 115 -6.79 3.12 -14.04
C LEU A 115 -6.08 3.44 -12.73
N ALA A 116 -6.84 3.58 -11.64
CA ALA A 116 -6.26 3.91 -10.34
C ALA A 116 -5.44 2.75 -9.76
N PHE A 117 -5.90 1.51 -9.95
CA PHE A 117 -5.16 0.31 -9.56
C PHE A 117 -3.86 0.16 -10.35
N GLU A 118 -3.91 0.31 -11.68
CA GLU A 118 -2.74 0.23 -12.57
C GLU A 118 -1.69 1.27 -12.19
N GLU A 119 -2.12 2.50 -11.89
CA GLU A 119 -1.20 3.56 -11.49
C GLU A 119 -0.52 3.26 -10.14
N ILE A 120 -1.29 2.82 -9.14
CA ILE A 120 -0.71 2.39 -7.86
C ILE A 120 0.26 1.23 -8.08
N TYR A 121 -0.12 0.22 -8.84
CA TYR A 121 0.72 -0.94 -9.10
C TYR A 121 2.03 -0.52 -9.78
N ARG A 122 1.96 0.28 -10.84
CA ARG A 122 3.11 0.78 -11.61
C ARG A 122 4.11 1.53 -10.71
N VAL A 123 3.61 2.35 -9.79
CA VAL A 123 4.46 3.13 -8.88
C VAL A 123 5.01 2.27 -7.76
N GLN A 124 4.15 1.49 -7.09
CA GLN A 124 4.49 0.81 -5.84
C GLN A 124 5.20 -0.53 -6.03
N ALA A 125 5.10 -1.16 -7.20
CA ALA A 125 5.97 -2.28 -7.56
C ALA A 125 7.46 -1.88 -7.56
N GLY A 126 7.75 -0.59 -7.80
CA GLY A 126 9.10 -0.06 -7.73
C GLY A 126 9.60 0.28 -6.32
N TRP A 127 8.71 0.34 -5.33
CA TRP A 127 9.08 0.61 -3.95
C TRP A 127 9.69 -0.63 -3.31
N LYS A 128 10.54 -0.43 -2.29
CA LYS A 128 11.23 -1.55 -1.62
C LYS A 128 10.97 -1.54 -0.13
N VAL A 129 10.48 -2.67 0.40
CA VAL A 129 10.42 -2.94 1.84
C VAL A 129 11.42 -4.04 2.16
N LEU A 130 12.53 -3.66 2.80
CA LEU A 130 13.69 -4.56 2.97
C LEU A 130 13.38 -5.76 3.84
N ASP A 131 12.67 -5.54 4.95
CA ASP A 131 12.33 -6.58 5.89
C ASP A 131 11.21 -7.49 5.34
N PRO A 132 11.44 -8.81 5.19
CA PRO A 132 10.45 -9.70 4.59
C PRO A 132 9.16 -9.83 5.38
N GLN A 133 9.22 -9.80 6.72
CA GLN A 133 8.03 -9.91 7.56
C GLN A 133 7.17 -8.66 7.42
N LEU A 134 7.76 -7.47 7.53
CA LEU A 134 7.05 -6.21 7.33
C LEU A 134 6.44 -6.12 5.92
N ARG A 135 7.18 -6.59 4.91
CA ARG A 135 6.71 -6.62 3.52
C ARG A 135 5.47 -7.50 3.37
N GLU A 136 5.51 -8.70 3.91
CA GLU A 136 4.39 -9.64 3.85
C GLU A 136 3.18 -9.12 4.62
N GLU A 137 3.38 -8.58 5.82
CA GLU A 137 2.31 -7.96 6.61
C GLU A 137 1.63 -6.80 5.85
N LEU A 138 2.40 -6.01 5.09
CA LEU A 138 1.86 -4.95 4.24
C LEU A 138 1.06 -5.50 3.05
N LYS A 139 1.58 -6.52 2.36
CA LYS A 139 0.86 -7.19 1.24
C LYS A 139 -0.46 -7.76 1.72
N ILE A 140 -0.46 -8.49 2.84
CA ILE A 140 -1.67 -9.02 3.48
C ILE A 140 -2.65 -7.88 3.79
N SER A 141 -2.16 -6.80 4.42
CA SER A 141 -3.03 -5.67 4.79
C SER A 141 -3.68 -4.99 3.58
N VAL A 142 -2.98 -4.92 2.45
CA VAL A 142 -3.55 -4.43 1.18
C VAL A 142 -4.59 -5.41 0.65
N SER A 143 -4.25 -6.70 0.56
CA SER A 143 -5.15 -7.75 0.07
C SER A 143 -6.45 -7.82 0.86
N GLU A 144 -6.38 -7.77 2.19
CA GLU A 144 -7.55 -7.79 3.10
C GLU A 144 -8.51 -6.62 2.88
N LYS A 145 -8.06 -5.51 2.30
CA LYS A 145 -8.90 -4.35 1.98
C LYS A 145 -9.41 -4.37 0.54
N VAL A 146 -8.53 -4.67 -0.41
CA VAL A 146 -8.82 -4.53 -1.84
C VAL A 146 -9.62 -5.71 -2.37
N ILE A 147 -9.21 -6.93 -2.04
CA ILE A 147 -9.79 -8.13 -2.66
C ILE A 147 -11.25 -8.35 -2.24
N PRO A 148 -11.63 -8.28 -0.95
CA PRO A 148 -13.03 -8.42 -0.56
C PRO A 148 -13.92 -7.32 -1.15
N ALA A 149 -13.43 -6.08 -1.20
CA ALA A 149 -14.15 -4.95 -1.79
C ALA A 149 -14.40 -5.19 -3.30
N TYR A 150 -13.37 -5.62 -4.03
CA TYR A 150 -13.47 -5.89 -5.46
C TYR A 150 -14.40 -7.07 -5.75
N ARG A 151 -14.23 -8.19 -5.02
CA ARG A 151 -15.06 -9.40 -5.16
C ARG A 151 -16.53 -9.08 -4.92
N SER A 152 -16.84 -8.31 -3.87
CA SER A 152 -18.20 -7.85 -3.57
C SER A 152 -18.76 -6.94 -4.68
N PHE A 153 -17.97 -6.00 -5.18
CA PHE A 153 -18.39 -5.09 -6.26
C PHE A 153 -18.67 -5.84 -7.56
N VAL A 154 -17.76 -6.70 -8.00
CA VAL A 154 -17.93 -7.53 -9.19
C VAL A 154 -19.13 -8.46 -9.04
N GLY A 155 -19.26 -9.18 -7.93
CA GLY A 155 -20.36 -10.12 -7.71
C GLY A 155 -21.74 -9.48 -7.82
N ARG A 156 -21.90 -8.26 -7.31
CA ARG A 156 -23.18 -7.53 -7.35
C ARG A 156 -23.50 -6.95 -8.72
N PHE A 157 -22.48 -6.48 -9.45
CA PHE A 157 -22.71 -5.67 -10.64
C PHE A 157 -22.36 -6.35 -11.96
N ARG A 158 -21.74 -7.54 -11.95
CA ARG A 158 -21.40 -8.31 -13.15
C ARG A 158 -22.63 -8.59 -14.03
N GLY A 159 -23.72 -9.08 -13.44
CA GLY A 159 -24.97 -9.38 -14.19
C GLY A 159 -25.61 -8.14 -14.83
N HIS A 160 -25.36 -6.95 -14.30
CA HIS A 160 -25.85 -5.69 -14.86
C HIS A 160 -25.09 -5.27 -16.14
N LEU A 161 -23.88 -5.82 -16.36
CA LEU A 161 -23.04 -5.60 -17.54
C LEU A 161 -23.20 -6.68 -18.61
N GLU A 162 -23.54 -7.91 -18.21
CA GLU A 162 -23.69 -9.07 -19.11
C GLU A 162 -24.87 -8.97 -20.09
N GLY A 163 -25.83 -8.08 -19.85
CA GLY A 163 -26.89 -7.74 -20.82
C GLY A 163 -26.42 -6.98 -22.06
N GLY A 164 -25.12 -6.72 -22.22
CA GLY A 164 -24.52 -6.12 -23.42
C GLY A 164 -23.28 -6.90 -23.87
N ARG A 165 -23.02 -6.96 -25.18
CA ARG A 165 -22.00 -7.80 -25.85
C ARG A 165 -20.52 -7.55 -25.46
N HIS A 166 -20.23 -6.81 -24.39
CA HIS A 166 -18.88 -6.31 -24.06
C HIS A 166 -18.55 -6.25 -22.56
N ALA A 167 -19.08 -7.14 -21.71
CA ALA A 167 -18.77 -7.14 -20.27
C ALA A 167 -17.26 -7.27 -19.98
N ALA A 168 -16.54 -8.10 -20.75
CA ALA A 168 -15.10 -8.29 -20.66
C ALA A 168 -14.27 -7.03 -21.00
N LYS A 169 -14.87 -6.00 -21.64
CA LYS A 169 -14.17 -4.74 -21.93
C LYS A 169 -13.97 -3.88 -20.68
N TYR A 170 -14.77 -4.10 -19.63
CA TYR A 170 -14.79 -3.24 -18.43
C TYR A 170 -14.21 -3.95 -17.20
N ILE A 171 -14.52 -5.23 -17.03
CA ILE A 171 -13.96 -6.06 -15.95
C ILE A 171 -12.64 -6.63 -16.46
N LYS A 172 -11.53 -5.91 -16.21
CA LYS A 172 -10.19 -6.26 -16.70
C LYS A 172 -9.51 -7.36 -15.87
N TYR A 173 -9.79 -7.40 -14.58
CA TYR A 173 -9.11 -8.25 -13.62
C TYR A 173 -10.08 -9.24 -12.99
N THR A 174 -9.62 -10.46 -12.76
CA THR A 174 -10.22 -11.36 -11.78
C THR A 174 -9.74 -11.00 -10.37
N PRO A 175 -10.44 -11.40 -9.30
CA PRO A 175 -9.92 -11.28 -7.94
C PRO A 175 -8.53 -11.90 -7.79
N GLU A 176 -8.29 -13.04 -8.44
CA GLU A 176 -7.02 -13.77 -8.43
C GLU A 176 -5.92 -12.98 -9.14
N ASP A 177 -6.22 -12.28 -10.24
CA ASP A 177 -5.27 -11.37 -10.89
C ASP A 177 -4.83 -10.26 -9.93
N LEU A 178 -5.78 -9.66 -9.20
CA LEU A 178 -5.44 -8.60 -8.23
C LEU A 178 -4.59 -9.13 -7.07
N GLU A 179 -4.87 -10.34 -6.58
CA GLU A 179 -4.05 -11.01 -5.56
C GLU A 179 -2.60 -11.17 -6.04
N ASN A 180 -2.40 -11.63 -7.28
CA ASN A 180 -1.07 -11.77 -7.88
C ASN A 180 -0.33 -10.43 -8.00
N HIS A 181 -1.00 -9.37 -8.47
CA HIS A 181 -0.39 -8.04 -8.57
C HIS A 181 -0.03 -7.47 -7.18
N VAL A 182 -0.88 -7.67 -6.16
CA VAL A 182 -0.57 -7.23 -4.79
C VAL A 182 0.62 -8.03 -4.22
N ALA A 183 0.75 -9.31 -4.56
CA ALA A 183 1.87 -10.14 -4.13
C ALA A 183 3.23 -9.67 -4.68
N GLU A 184 3.25 -8.95 -5.80
CA GLU A 184 4.48 -8.39 -6.40
C GLU A 184 4.88 -7.02 -5.80
N LEU A 185 4.02 -6.39 -5.00
CA LEU A 185 4.31 -5.08 -4.40
C LEU A 185 5.51 -5.10 -3.46
N PHE A 186 6.24 -3.99 -3.41
CA PHE A 186 7.34 -3.74 -2.46
C PHE A 186 8.58 -4.62 -2.59
N GLU A 187 8.67 -5.48 -3.61
CA GLU A 187 9.88 -6.26 -3.93
C GLU A 187 11.01 -5.34 -4.45
N GLY A 188 10.64 -4.16 -4.96
CA GLY A 188 11.49 -3.27 -5.72
C GLY A 188 11.65 -3.75 -7.16
N LEU A 189 12.14 -2.88 -8.04
CA LEU A 189 12.39 -3.24 -9.44
C LEU A 189 13.47 -4.32 -9.57
N GLN A 190 13.08 -5.60 -9.50
CA GLN A 190 13.88 -6.73 -9.98
C GLN A 190 13.50 -6.99 -11.45
N GLY A 191 13.95 -6.15 -12.39
CA GLY A 191 13.58 -6.38 -13.79
C GLY A 191 14.09 -5.43 -14.88
N LEU A 192 14.59 -4.23 -14.57
CA LEU A 192 15.17 -3.33 -15.59
C LEU A 192 16.71 -3.40 -15.71
N ALA A 193 17.37 -4.27 -14.93
CA ALA A 193 18.83 -4.43 -14.95
C ALA A 193 19.35 -5.39 -16.04
N ASN A 194 18.49 -6.07 -16.80
CA ASN A 194 18.90 -7.02 -17.86
C ASN A 194 18.32 -6.68 -19.24
N ASN A 195 18.52 -5.45 -19.71
CA ASN A 195 18.46 -5.21 -21.15
C ASN A 195 19.65 -4.36 -21.62
N PRO A 196 20.80 -4.96 -21.97
CA PRO A 196 21.90 -4.23 -22.58
C PRO A 196 21.57 -4.03 -24.06
N ARG A 197 20.81 -2.99 -24.42
CA ARG A 197 20.73 -2.45 -25.80
C ARG A 197 19.90 -1.17 -25.87
N ARG A 198 20.60 -0.04 -25.80
CA ARG A 198 20.62 0.97 -26.87
C ARG A 198 21.83 1.88 -26.65
N LYS A 199 22.96 1.46 -27.22
CA LYS A 199 23.95 2.42 -27.72
C LYS A 199 23.23 3.20 -28.82
N LEU A 200 23.00 4.49 -28.59
CA LEU A 200 22.87 5.44 -29.69
C LEU A 200 24.26 6.02 -29.88
N SER A 201 24.98 5.43 -30.83
CA SER A 201 26.10 6.03 -31.53
C SER A 201 25.54 6.93 -32.63
N SER A 202 26.17 8.11 -32.75
CA SER A 202 26.05 9.11 -33.83
C SER A 202 24.80 10.00 -33.80
#